data_AF-A0A241WHC6-F1
#
_entry.id   AF-A0A241WHC6-F1
#
_cell.length_a   1.000
_cell.length_b   1.000
_cell.length_c   1.000
_cell.angle_alpha   90.00
_cell.angle_beta   90.00
_cell.angle_gamma   90.00
#
_symmetry.space_group_name_H-M   'P 1'
#
loop_
_entity.id
_entity.type
_entity.pdbx_description
1 polymer ?
#
loop_
_entity_poly.entity_id
_entity_poly.type
_entity_poly.pdbx_seq_one_letter_code
_entity_poly.pdbx_strand_id
1 'polypeptide(L)'
;MYFWRTDQLIDDLKHDRVTNTQFKNYYLVGSILMLLSFFILEISPEKPLKLSMANFLINLGLLITWTNIIYKVNCAENGRHFFGRCFALFLPITIKLFVVLLILFLILQTLLQAAGFTSMYTIDGDMNGIETYISGIIFSFLTYWRVYVAMRKINV
;
A
#
# COMPACT_ATOMS: atom_id res chain seq x y z
N MET A 1 17.48 14.19 6.74
CA MET A 1 16.02 14.35 6.58
C MET A 1 15.62 15.51 7.46
N TYR A 2 14.97 16.52 6.89
CA TYR A 2 14.63 17.78 7.55
C TYR A 2 13.26 17.65 8.20
N PHE A 3 13.21 17.01 9.37
CA PHE A 3 11.94 16.80 10.08
C PHE A 3 11.30 18.10 10.61
N TRP A 4 12.13 19.09 10.93
CA TRP A 4 11.69 20.34 11.57
C TRP A 4 12.25 21.60 10.89
N ARG A 5 13.05 21.45 9.83
CA ARG A 5 13.70 22.56 9.10
C ARG A 5 13.12 22.69 7.71
N THR A 6 11.84 23.02 7.62
CA THR A 6 11.10 23.08 6.35
C THR A 6 11.69 24.12 5.40
N ASP A 7 12.18 25.25 5.91
CA ASP A 7 12.83 26.28 5.08
C ASP A 7 14.10 25.75 4.41
N GLN A 8 14.91 24.98 5.14
CA GLN A 8 16.11 24.33 4.59
C GLN A 8 15.73 23.27 3.55
N LEU A 9 14.66 22.51 3.79
CA LEU A 9 14.15 21.56 2.79
C LEU A 9 13.66 22.28 1.53
N ILE A 10 12.95 23.39 1.66
CA ILE A 10 12.48 24.19 0.52
C ILE A 10 13.68 24.69 -0.29
N ASP A 11 14.70 25.21 0.38
CA ASP A 11 15.91 25.68 -0.28
C ASP A 11 16.64 24.55 -1.02
N ASP A 12 16.78 23.38 -0.39
CA ASP A 12 17.42 22.23 -1.02
C ASP A 12 16.60 21.63 -2.16
N LEU A 13 15.27 21.67 -2.10
CA LEU A 13 14.40 21.27 -3.20
C LEU A 13 14.54 22.22 -4.40
N LYS A 14 14.64 23.53 -4.16
CA LYS A 14 14.84 24.54 -5.24
C LYS A 14 16.15 24.37 -5.98
N HIS A 15 17.18 23.84 -5.31
CA HIS A 15 18.52 23.67 -5.85
C HIS A 15 18.86 22.21 -6.19
N ASP A 16 17.86 21.33 -6.28
CA ASP A 16 18.04 19.89 -6.60
C ASP A 16 19.04 19.15 -5.69
N ARG A 17 19.16 19.58 -4.42
CA ARG A 17 20.08 19.01 -3.42
C ARG A 17 19.47 17.84 -2.63
N VAL A 18 18.20 17.54 -2.83
CA VAL A 18 17.52 16.42 -2.15
C VAL A 18 17.81 15.10 -2.86
N THR A 19 18.42 14.16 -2.15
CA THR A 19 18.83 12.87 -2.72
C THR A 19 17.67 11.89 -2.85
N ASN A 20 17.81 10.86 -3.70
CA ASN A 20 16.83 9.78 -3.81
C ASN A 20 16.59 9.07 -2.46
N THR A 21 17.64 8.89 -1.66
CA THR A 21 17.55 8.32 -0.31
C THR A 21 16.64 9.18 0.57
N GLN A 22 16.79 10.50 0.49
CA GLN A 22 15.96 11.43 1.26
C GLN A 22 14.50 11.38 0.79
N PHE A 23 14.23 11.41 -0.53
CA PHE A 23 12.87 11.24 -1.07
C PHE A 23 12.21 9.93 -0.61
N LYS A 24 12.94 8.82 -0.66
CA LYS A 24 12.45 7.52 -0.15
C LYS A 24 12.10 7.60 1.34
N ASN A 25 12.94 8.26 2.15
CA ASN A 25 12.68 8.38 3.58
C ASN A 25 11.48 9.30 3.87
N TYR A 26 11.30 10.42 3.15
CA TYR A 26 10.10 11.24 3.24
C TYR A 26 8.84 10.47 2.89
N TYR A 27 8.86 9.72 1.80
CA TYR A 27 7.75 8.84 1.43
C TYR A 27 7.45 7.80 2.50
N LEU A 28 8.49 7.13 3.02
CA LEU A 28 8.31 6.06 4.01
C LEU A 28 7.73 6.60 5.32
N VAL A 29 8.29 7.68 5.87
CA VAL A 29 7.78 8.28 7.11
C VAL A 29 6.37 8.82 6.93
N GLY A 30 6.11 9.54 5.83
CA GLY A 30 4.77 10.05 5.53
C GLY A 30 3.74 8.93 5.41
N SER A 31 4.10 7.83 4.75
CA SER A 31 3.23 6.65 4.61
C SER A 31 3.01 5.93 5.94
N ILE A 32 4.02 5.86 6.82
CA ILE A 32 3.88 5.30 8.17
C ILE A 32 2.93 6.15 9.01
N LEU A 33 3.06 7.47 8.96
CA LEU A 33 2.16 8.39 9.66
C LEU A 33 0.72 8.25 9.16
N MET A 34 0.52 8.15 7.84
CA MET A 34 -0.80 7.92 7.25
C MET A 34 -1.39 6.57 7.68
N LEU A 35 -0.59 5.50 7.69
CA LEU A 35 -1.01 4.19 8.15
C LEU A 35 -1.39 4.21 9.65
N LEU A 36 -0.63 4.95 10.47
CA LEU A 36 -0.93 5.14 11.89
C LEU A 36 -2.25 5.91 12.07
N SER A 37 -2.52 6.94 11.27
CA SER A 37 -3.80 7.65 11.29
C SER A 37 -4.97 6.72 10.96
N PHE A 38 -4.84 5.88 9.93
CA PHE A 38 -5.89 4.90 9.61
C PHE A 38 -6.10 3.89 10.73
N PHE A 39 -5.04 3.40 11.36
CA PHE A 39 -5.15 2.52 12.52
C PHE A 39 -5.92 3.19 13.67
N ILE A 40 -5.60 4.45 14.00
CA ILE A 40 -6.29 5.18 15.07
C ILE A 40 -7.78 5.35 14.74
N LEU A 41 -8.13 5.67 13.49
CA LEU A 41 -9.52 5.81 13.04
C LEU A 41 -10.29 4.49 13.04
N GLU A 42 -9.59 3.36 12.91
CA GLU A 42 -10.20 2.03 12.92
C GLU A 42 -10.52 1.52 14.34
N ILE A 43 -9.87 2.07 15.37
CA ILE A 43 -10.15 1.72 16.77
C ILE A 43 -11.59 2.09 17.09
N SER A 44 -12.42 1.08 17.30
CA SER A 44 -13.83 1.21 17.65
C SER A 44 -14.22 0.13 18.66
N PRO A 45 -15.24 0.36 19.50
CA PRO A 45 -15.70 -0.63 20.48
C PRO A 45 -16.17 -1.95 19.85
N GLU A 46 -16.62 -1.88 18.59
CA GLU A 46 -17.18 -3.01 17.83
C GLU A 46 -16.09 -3.89 17.19
N LYS A 47 -14.85 -3.40 17.09
CA LYS A 47 -13.74 -4.15 16.48
C LYS A 47 -12.73 -4.62 17.53
N PRO A 48 -12.32 -5.90 17.51
CA PRO A 48 -11.32 -6.40 18.43
C PRO A 48 -9.95 -5.74 18.17
N LEU A 49 -9.45 -4.95 19.14
CA LEU A 49 -8.18 -4.23 19.07
C LEU A 49 -7.00 -5.11 18.61
N LYS A 50 -6.97 -6.38 19.05
CA LYS A 50 -5.93 -7.35 18.66
C LYS A 50 -5.86 -7.54 17.14
N LEU A 51 -7.02 -7.61 16.49
CA LEU A 51 -7.11 -7.85 15.05
C LEU A 51 -6.71 -6.60 14.25
N SER A 52 -7.18 -5.43 14.66
CA SER A 52 -6.76 -4.15 14.06
C SER A 52 -5.25 -3.90 14.24
N MET A 53 -4.69 -4.23 15.41
CA MET A 53 -3.25 -4.13 15.67
C MET A 53 -2.46 -5.09 14.78
N ALA A 54 -2.91 -6.34 14.64
CA ALA A 54 -2.26 -7.31 13.75
C ALA A 54 -2.28 -6.82 12.29
N ASN A 55 -3.42 -6.33 11.81
CA ASN A 55 -3.55 -5.76 10.46
C ASN A 55 -2.60 -4.57 10.25
N PHE A 56 -2.54 -3.65 11.22
CA PHE A 56 -1.62 -2.51 11.18
C PHE A 56 -0.15 -2.96 11.09
N LEU A 57 0.29 -3.88 11.96
CA LEU A 57 1.66 -4.36 11.98
C LEU A 57 2.05 -5.09 10.68
N ILE A 58 1.14 -5.86 10.11
CA ILE A 58 1.36 -6.53 8.81
C ILE A 58 1.51 -5.49 7.70
N ASN A 59 0.60 -4.51 7.60
CA ASN A 59 0.69 -3.46 6.57
C ASN A 59 1.93 -2.57 6.76
N LEU A 60 2.33 -2.31 8.01
CA LEU A 60 3.57 -1.59 8.33
C LEU A 60 4.80 -2.37 7.85
N GLY A 61 4.85 -3.67 8.13
CA GLY A 61 5.90 -4.57 7.66
C GLY A 61 5.97 -4.65 6.14
N LEU A 62 4.81 -4.72 5.46
CA LEU A 62 4.72 -4.68 4.00
C LEU A 62 5.25 -3.35 3.46
N LEU A 63 4.78 -2.22 3.98
CA LEU A 63 5.20 -0.89 3.55
C LEU A 63 6.72 -0.72 3.66
N ILE A 64 7.31 -1.04 4.82
CA ILE A 64 8.75 -0.89 5.06
C ILE A 64 9.55 -1.83 4.15
N THR A 65 9.17 -3.11 4.10
CA THR A 65 9.89 -4.12 3.33
C THR A 65 9.84 -3.82 1.84
N TRP A 66 8.64 -3.60 1.29
CA TRP A 66 8.46 -3.39 -0.14
C TRP A 66 9.03 -2.06 -0.61
N THR A 67 8.88 -0.97 0.15
CA THR A 67 9.49 0.33 -0.23
C THR A 67 11.01 0.19 -0.37
N ASN A 68 11.67 -0.52 0.55
CA ASN A 68 13.12 -0.74 0.46
C ASN A 68 13.51 -1.69 -0.68
N ILE A 69 12.72 -2.73 -0.96
CA ILE A 69 12.96 -3.62 -2.12
C ILE A 69 12.82 -2.85 -3.44
N ILE A 70 11.73 -2.08 -3.60
CA ILE A 70 11.47 -1.26 -4.79
C ILE A 70 12.57 -0.20 -4.95
N TYR A 71 13.03 0.40 -3.84
CA TYR A 71 14.15 1.34 -3.85
C TYR A 71 15.45 0.70 -4.35
N LYS A 72 15.76 -0.51 -3.88
CA LYS A 72 16.95 -1.24 -4.33
C LYS A 72 16.89 -1.57 -5.83
N VAL A 73 15.75 -2.02 -6.36
CA VAL A 73 15.63 -2.27 -7.81
C VAL A 73 15.55 -1.00 -8.65
N ASN A 74 15.31 0.15 -8.03
CA ASN A 74 15.53 1.46 -8.64
C ASN A 74 16.99 1.93 -8.53
N CYS A 75 17.96 1.02 -8.44
CA CYS A 75 19.39 1.34 -8.28
C CYS A 75 19.73 2.16 -7.03
N ALA A 76 18.85 2.15 -6.02
CA ALA A 76 19.03 2.86 -4.74
C ALA A 76 19.43 4.33 -4.93
N GLU A 77 20.56 4.75 -4.36
CA GLU A 77 21.02 6.14 -4.40
C GLU A 77 21.36 6.61 -5.81
N ASN A 78 21.92 5.71 -6.63
CA ASN A 78 22.25 5.93 -8.03
C ASN A 78 21.03 5.88 -8.97
N GLY A 79 19.85 5.59 -8.41
CA GLY A 79 18.58 5.66 -9.12
C GLY A 79 18.26 7.04 -9.66
N ARG A 80 17.19 7.13 -10.44
CA ARG A 80 16.59 8.42 -10.81
C ARG A 80 15.11 8.41 -10.54
N HIS A 81 14.60 9.55 -10.07
CA HIS A 81 13.18 9.81 -9.89
C HIS A 81 12.43 8.69 -9.15
N PHE A 82 13.01 8.12 -8.09
CA PHE A 82 12.42 6.99 -7.35
C PHE A 82 10.95 7.25 -7.00
N PHE A 83 10.69 8.38 -6.34
CA PHE A 83 9.36 8.75 -5.88
C PHE A 83 8.38 8.95 -7.04
N GLY A 84 8.78 9.71 -8.07
CA GLY A 84 7.95 9.97 -9.25
C GLY A 84 7.59 8.71 -10.02
N ARG A 85 8.55 7.79 -10.22
CA ARG A 85 8.32 6.49 -10.85
C ARG A 85 7.41 5.60 -10.02
N CYS A 86 7.62 5.52 -8.70
CA CYS A 86 6.74 4.77 -7.80
C CYS A 86 5.31 5.26 -7.89
N PHE A 87 5.08 6.58 -7.80
CA PHE A 87 3.75 7.17 -7.86
C PHE A 87 3.07 6.95 -9.22
N ALA A 88 3.80 7.17 -10.31
CA ALA A 88 3.29 6.97 -11.67
C ALA A 88 2.94 5.50 -11.96
N LEU A 89 3.67 4.54 -11.38
CA LEU A 89 3.37 3.12 -11.50
C LEU A 89 2.23 2.68 -10.59
N PHE A 90 2.16 3.23 -9.38
CA PHE A 90 1.18 2.82 -8.37
C PHE A 90 -0.25 2.99 -8.86
N LEU A 91 -0.60 4.17 -9.39
CA LEU A 91 -1.97 4.47 -9.83
C LEU A 91 -2.53 3.46 -10.86
N PRO A 92 -1.90 3.25 -12.04
CA PRO A 92 -2.42 2.31 -13.03
C PRO A 92 -2.38 0.86 -12.55
N ILE A 93 -1.42 0.47 -11.69
CA ILE A 93 -1.34 -0.88 -11.14
C ILE A 93 -2.49 -1.14 -10.17
N THR A 94 -2.75 -0.20 -9.26
CA THR A 94 -3.83 -0.29 -8.28
C THR A 94 -5.19 -0.37 -8.98
N ILE A 95 -5.41 0.47 -10.01
CA ILE A 95 -6.65 0.41 -10.81
C ILE A 95 -6.81 -0.97 -11.48
N LYS A 96 -5.77 -1.47 -12.16
CA LYS A 96 -5.82 -2.79 -12.81
C LYS A 96 -6.10 -3.92 -11.81
N LEU A 97 -5.44 -3.92 -10.66
CA LEU A 97 -5.65 -4.93 -9.64
C LEU A 97 -7.05 -4.84 -9.05
N PHE A 98 -7.53 -3.64 -8.76
CA PHE A 98 -8.88 -3.41 -8.26
C PHE A 98 -9.93 -3.97 -9.22
N VAL A 99 -9.83 -3.64 -10.51
CA VAL A 99 -10.75 -4.16 -11.55
C VAL A 99 -10.71 -5.69 -11.62
N VAL A 100 -9.51 -6.29 -11.66
CA VAL A 100 -9.37 -7.75 -11.73
C VAL A 100 -9.95 -8.44 -10.50
N LEU A 101 -9.63 -7.95 -9.30
CA LEU A 101 -10.10 -8.55 -8.05
C LEU A 101 -11.60 -8.35 -7.86
N LEU A 102 -12.16 -7.21 -8.29
CA LEU A 102 -13.59 -6.97 -8.30
C LEU A 102 -14.31 -7.96 -9.22
N ILE A 103 -13.81 -8.16 -10.45
CA ILE A 103 -14.40 -9.15 -11.38
C ILE A 103 -14.33 -10.56 -10.79
N LEU A 104 -13.19 -10.96 -10.22
CA LEU A 104 -13.03 -12.27 -9.58
C LEU A 104 -13.98 -12.44 -8.39
N PHE A 105 -14.16 -11.40 -7.58
CA PHE A 105 -15.11 -11.39 -6.48
C PHE A 105 -16.55 -11.61 -6.96
N LEU A 106 -16.98 -10.88 -7.99
CA LEU A 106 -18.33 -11.02 -8.58
C LEU A 106 -18.54 -12.43 -9.18
N ILE A 107 -17.55 -12.97 -9.89
CA ILE A 107 -17.62 -14.34 -10.43
C ILE A 107 -17.74 -15.35 -9.29
N LEU A 108 -16.91 -15.24 -8.25
CA LEU A 108 -16.96 -16.16 -7.11
C LEU A 108 -18.32 -16.08 -6.41
N GLN A 109 -18.85 -14.88 -6.20
CA GLN A 109 -20.15 -14.66 -5.57
C GLN A 109 -21.29 -15.32 -6.37
N THR A 110 -21.31 -15.16 -7.69
CA THR A 110 -22.32 -15.78 -8.56
C THR A 110 -22.23 -17.31 -8.57
N LEU A 111 -21.02 -17.89 -8.58
CA LEU A 111 -20.81 -19.34 -8.51
C LEU A 111 -21.27 -19.93 -7.17
N LEU A 112 -20.96 -19.26 -6.06
CA LEU A 112 -21.41 -19.69 -4.73
C LEU A 112 -22.94 -19.66 -4.62
N GLN A 113 -23.58 -18.60 -5.12
CA GLN A 113 -25.03 -18.50 -5.14
C GLN A 113 -25.67 -19.62 -5.98
N ALA A 114 -25.11 -19.91 -7.16
CA ALA A 114 -25.58 -20.99 -8.02
C ALA A 114 -25.41 -22.39 -7.39
N ALA A 115 -24.39 -22.58 -6.55
CA ALA A 115 -24.16 -23.80 -5.80
C ALA A 115 -25.06 -23.95 -4.55
N GLY A 116 -26.01 -23.05 -4.34
CA GLY A 116 -26.97 -23.12 -3.23
C GLY A 116 -26.44 -22.57 -1.90
N PHE A 117 -25.25 -21.97 -1.88
CA PHE A 117 -24.80 -21.19 -0.74
C PHE A 117 -25.58 -19.87 -0.72
N THR A 118 -26.52 -19.73 0.23
CA THR A 118 -27.16 -18.43 0.51
C THR A 118 -26.08 -17.41 0.82
N SER A 119 -26.07 -16.32 0.08
CA SER A 119 -25.04 -15.27 0.05
C SER A 119 -24.33 -15.10 1.40
N MET A 120 -23.10 -15.59 1.48
CA MET A 120 -22.19 -15.35 2.61
C MET A 120 -21.85 -13.84 2.76
N TYR A 121 -22.25 -13.04 1.77
CA TYR A 121 -22.05 -11.60 1.69
C TYR A 121 -23.35 -10.95 1.19
N THR A 122 -24.25 -10.56 2.09
CA THR A 122 -25.21 -9.51 1.74
C THR A 122 -24.44 -8.19 1.71
N ILE A 123 -24.84 -7.26 0.84
CA ILE A 123 -24.22 -5.92 0.75
C ILE A 123 -24.28 -5.19 2.12
N ASP A 124 -25.18 -5.63 3.02
CA ASP A 124 -25.37 -5.13 4.38
C ASP A 124 -24.92 -6.09 5.51
N GLY A 125 -24.31 -7.24 5.20
CA GLY A 125 -24.12 -8.33 6.18
C GLY A 125 -22.67 -8.61 6.53
N ASP A 126 -22.26 -8.09 7.68
CA ASP A 126 -21.25 -8.62 8.60
C ASP A 126 -20.19 -9.53 7.96
N MET A 127 -19.30 -8.95 7.15
CA MET A 127 -18.04 -9.63 6.86
C MET A 127 -17.37 -9.91 8.20
N ASN A 128 -17.14 -11.18 8.53
CA ASN A 128 -16.24 -11.54 9.63
C ASN A 128 -14.99 -10.69 9.47
N GLY A 129 -14.70 -9.79 10.43
CA GLY A 129 -13.70 -8.74 10.25
C GLY A 129 -12.34 -9.25 9.72
N ILE A 130 -12.01 -10.52 10.03
CA ILE A 130 -10.85 -11.25 9.53
C ILE A 130 -10.77 -11.29 7.99
N GLU A 131 -11.87 -11.54 7.28
CA GLU A 131 -11.89 -11.66 5.81
C GLU A 131 -11.59 -10.33 5.12
N THR A 132 -12.13 -9.23 5.67
CA THR A 132 -11.83 -7.86 5.22
C THR A 132 -10.35 -7.55 5.41
N TYR A 133 -9.75 -7.94 6.53
CA TYR A 133 -8.31 -7.73 6.74
C TYR A 133 -7.45 -8.58 5.81
N ILE A 134 -7.78 -9.86 5.62
CA ILE A 134 -7.04 -10.76 4.73
C ILE A 134 -7.06 -10.22 3.29
N SER A 135 -8.23 -9.84 2.79
CA SER A 135 -8.37 -9.28 1.44
C SER A 135 -7.59 -7.98 1.28
N GLY A 136 -7.62 -7.08 2.28
CA GLY A 136 -6.80 -5.87 2.31
C GLY A 136 -5.29 -6.16 2.30
N ILE A 137 -4.82 -7.12 3.09
CA ILE A 137 -3.41 -7.54 3.12
C ILE A 137 -2.97 -8.11 1.77
N ILE A 138 -3.80 -8.98 1.16
CA ILE A 138 -3.53 -9.54 -0.17
C ILE A 138 -3.45 -8.42 -1.21
N PHE A 139 -4.40 -7.48 -1.19
CA PHE A 139 -4.41 -6.34 -2.11
C PHE A 139 -3.15 -5.49 -1.97
N SER A 140 -2.76 -5.14 -0.74
CA SER A 140 -1.53 -4.41 -0.44
C SER A 140 -0.30 -5.15 -0.96
N PHE A 141 -0.18 -6.44 -0.65
CA PHE A 141 0.94 -7.26 -1.09
C PHE A 141 1.04 -7.32 -2.62
N LEU A 142 -0.07 -7.60 -3.31
CA LEU A 142 -0.11 -7.68 -4.77
C LEU A 142 0.25 -6.35 -5.42
N THR A 143 -0.22 -5.24 -4.85
CA THR A 143 0.09 -3.90 -5.35
C THR A 143 1.58 -3.62 -5.27
N TYR A 144 2.19 -3.82 -4.10
CA TYR A 144 3.65 -3.64 -3.95
C TYR A 144 4.45 -4.57 -4.84
N TRP A 145 4.08 -5.85 -4.92
CA TRP A 145 4.71 -6.83 -5.80
C TRP A 145 4.69 -6.37 -7.26
N ARG A 146 3.54 -5.90 -7.75
CA ARG A 146 3.39 -5.44 -9.13
C ARG A 146 4.19 -4.17 -9.39
N VAL A 147 4.23 -3.22 -8.45
CA VAL A 147 5.09 -2.03 -8.56
C VAL A 147 6.56 -2.43 -8.61
N TYR A 148 7.00 -3.38 -7.78
CA TYR A 148 8.35 -3.94 -7.85
C TYR A 148 8.67 -4.52 -9.22
N VAL A 149 7.79 -5.36 -9.77
CA VAL A 149 7.99 -5.96 -11.10
C VAL A 149 8.09 -4.88 -12.18
N ALA A 150 7.23 -3.86 -12.13
CA ALA A 150 7.26 -2.77 -13.09
C ALA A 150 8.53 -1.92 -12.95
N MET A 151 8.92 -1.57 -11.73
CA MET A 151 10.15 -0.82 -11.46
C MET A 151 11.39 -1.57 -11.94
N ARG A 152 11.45 -2.90 -11.73
CA ARG A 152 12.55 -3.74 -12.21
C ARG A 152 12.69 -3.68 -13.74
N LYS A 153 11.58 -3.66 -14.49
CA LYS A 153 11.60 -3.58 -15.96
C LYS A 153 12.10 -2.23 -16.51
N ILE A 154 12.11 -1.18 -15.70
CA ILE A 154 12.59 0.15 -16.12
C ILE A 154 14.13 0.21 -16.09
N ASN A 155 14.76 -0.58 -15.23
CA ASN A 155 16.21 -0.51 -14.99
C ASN A 155 16.98 -1.74 -15.49
N VAL A 156 16.29 -2.65 -16.20
CA VAL A 156 16.90 -3.70 -17.03
C VAL A 156 16.95 -3.16 -18.45
#